data_AF-A0A7K8JB16-F1
#
_entry.id   AF-A0A7K8JB16-F1
#
_cell.length_a   1.000
_cell.length_b   1.000
_cell.length_c   1.000
_cell.angle_alpha   90.00
_cell.angle_beta   90.00
_cell.angle_gamma   90.00
#
_symmetry.space_group_name_H-M   'P 1'
#
loop_
_entity.id
_entity.type
_entity.pdbx_description
1 polymer ?
#
loop_
_entity_poly.entity_id
_entity_poly.type
_entity_poly.pdbx_seq_one_letter_code
_entity_poly.pdbx_strand_id
1 'polypeptide(L)' 'RGGPAQGWALLVPSGAFEIEINGQLVFSKLENGGFPYEKDLIEAIRRARNGEPLEKITNSRPPCVIL' A
#
# COMPACT_ATOMS: atom_id res chain seq x y z
N ARG A 1 30.13 -24.73 -3.70
CA ARG A 1 28.67 -25.00 -3.49
C ARG A 1 28.15 -23.87 -2.60
N GLY A 2 27.25 -23.02 -3.11
CA GLY A 2 26.61 -21.91 -2.38
C GLY A 2 27.26 -20.53 -2.58
N GLY A 3 26.96 -19.83 -3.67
CA GLY A 3 27.29 -18.41 -3.84
C GLY A 3 26.28 -17.52 -3.11
N PRO A 4 26.64 -16.27 -2.74
CA PRO A 4 25.71 -15.34 -2.12
C PRO A 4 24.60 -15.01 -3.12
N ALA A 5 23.37 -15.34 -2.76
CA ALA A 5 22.19 -15.00 -3.54
C ALA A 5 22.12 -13.47 -3.66
N GLN A 6 22.44 -12.98 -4.86
CA GLN A 6 22.10 -11.66 -5.34
C GLN A 6 20.57 -11.61 -5.40
N GLY A 7 19.94 -10.87 -4.49
CA GLY A 7 18.49 -10.73 -4.47
C GLY A 7 18.13 -9.56 -3.59
N TRP A 8 17.87 -8.42 -4.21
CA TRP A 8 17.25 -7.24 -3.63
C TRP A 8 15.77 -7.53 -3.28
N ALA A 9 15.50 -8.65 -2.62
CA ALA A 9 14.22 -8.85 -1.97
C ALA A 9 14.18 -7.86 -0.80
N LEU A 10 13.68 -6.66 -1.07
CA LEU A 10 13.20 -5.76 -0.03
C LEU A 10 12.29 -6.63 0.85
N LEU A 11 12.71 -6.83 2.09
CA LEU A 11 12.00 -7.64 3.07
C LEU A 11 10.69 -6.92 3.38
N VAL A 12 9.68 -7.08 2.51
CA VAL A 12 8.33 -6.62 2.78
C VAL A 12 7.89 -7.38 4.02
N PRO A 13 7.63 -6.69 5.15
CA PRO A 13 7.26 -7.37 6.39
C PRO A 13 6.08 -8.28 6.14
N SER A 14 6.11 -9.50 6.69
CA SER A 14 5.01 -10.45 6.55
C SER A 14 3.70 -9.80 7.03
N GLY A 15 2.75 -9.60 6.12
CA GLY A 15 1.47 -8.94 6.41
C GLY A 15 1.35 -7.47 6.00
N ALA A 16 2.40 -6.88 5.41
CA ALA A 16 2.33 -5.56 4.78
C ALA A 16 1.42 -5.59 3.54
N PHE A 17 0.70 -4.51 3.32
CA PHE A 17 -0.11 -4.28 2.14
C PHE A 17 0.00 -2.79 1.81
N GLU A 18 0.68 -2.49 0.71
CA GLU A 18 1.05 -1.15 0.30
C GLU A 18 0.54 -0.92 -1.11
N ILE A 19 0.01 0.28 -1.35
CA ILE A 19 -0.51 0.67 -2.66
C ILE A 19 0.25 1.90 -3.11
N GLU A 20 0.84 1.79 -4.29
CA GLU A 20 1.51 2.88 -4.97
C GLU A 20 0.76 3.22 -6.26
N ILE A 21 0.56 4.50 -6.52
CA ILE A 21 0.00 5.00 -7.78
C ILE A 21 1.02 5.99 -8.34
N ASN A 22 1.43 5.79 -9.60
CA ASN A 22 2.47 6.59 -10.25
C ASN A 22 3.80 6.67 -9.44
N GLY A 23 4.15 5.61 -8.70
CA GLY A 23 5.36 5.58 -7.87
C GLY A 23 5.27 6.34 -6.54
N GLN A 24 4.07 6.84 -6.18
CA GLN A 24 3.81 7.47 -4.88
C GLN A 24 3.00 6.52 -3.99
N LEU A 25 3.48 6.26 -2.77
CA LEU A 25 2.76 5.49 -1.77
C LEU A 25 1.49 6.23 -1.32
N VAL A 26 0.33 5.66 -1.63
CA VAL A 26 -0.99 6.23 -1.32
C VAL A 26 -1.68 5.53 -0.15
N PHE A 27 -1.28 4.30 0.19
CA PHE A 27 -1.81 3.58 1.35
C PHE A 27 -0.78 2.59 1.90
N SER A 28 -0.68 2.48 3.22
CA SER A 28 0.03 1.39 3.90
C SER A 28 -0.84 0.79 5.00
N LYS A 29 -1.04 -0.52 4.94
CA LYS A 29 -1.72 -1.29 5.99
C LYS A 29 -0.93 -1.28 7.30
N LEU A 30 0.41 -1.21 7.23
CA LEU A 30 1.23 -1.16 8.45
C LEU A 30 1.01 0.16 9.20
N GLU A 31 0.80 1.25 8.47
CA GLU A 31 0.53 2.57 9.07
C GLU A 31 -0.92 2.70 9.54
N ASN A 32 -1.89 2.26 8.73
CA ASN A 32 -3.32 2.46 9.02
C ASN A 32 -3.95 1.31 9.83
N GLY A 33 -3.27 0.16 9.95
CA GLY A 33 -3.74 -1.01 10.69
C GLY A 33 -4.81 -1.86 9.98
N GLY A 34 -5.28 -1.46 8.81
CA GLY A 34 -6.38 -2.12 8.10
C GLY A 34 -6.25 -2.09 6.57
N PHE A 35 -7.33 -2.45 5.88
CA PHE A 35 -7.42 -2.35 4.42
C PHE A 35 -8.18 -1.08 4.02
N PRO A 36 -7.85 -0.44 2.88
CA PRO A 36 -8.61 0.71 2.40
C PRO A 36 -9.99 0.29 1.93
N TYR A 37 -10.91 1.24 1.79
CA TYR A 37 -12.18 1.00 1.12
C TYR A 37 -12.01 1.10 -0.40
N GLU A 38 -12.80 0.32 -1.14
CA GLU A 38 -12.79 0.31 -2.61
C GLU A 38 -13.03 1.71 -3.20
N LYS A 39 -13.97 2.47 -2.64
CA LYS A 39 -14.29 3.83 -3.09
C LYS A 39 -13.07 4.76 -3.03
N ASP A 40 -12.27 4.66 -1.96
CA ASP A 40 -11.12 5.54 -1.72
C ASP A 40 -10.00 5.21 -2.71
N LEU A 41 -9.84 3.92 -3.04
CA LEU A 41 -8.95 3.44 -4.09
C LEU A 41 -9.35 3.95 -5.48
N ILE A 42 -10.63 3.82 -5.85
CA ILE A 42 -11.14 4.26 -7.16
C ILE A 42 -10.95 5.77 -7.32
N GLU A 43 -11.21 6.55 -6.27
CA GLU A 43 -11.04 8.01 -6.29
C GLU A 43 -9.56 8.39 -6.48
N ALA A 44 -8.64 7.76 -5.74
CA ALA A 44 -7.20 8.00 -5.89
C ALA A 44 -6.71 7.71 -7.30
N ILE A 45 -7.16 6.61 -7.92
CA ILE A 45 -6.82 6.26 -9.32
C ILE A 45 -7.37 7.32 -10.29
N ARG A 46 -8.62 7.76 -10.11
CA ARG A 46 -9.23 8.79 -10.97
C ARG A 46 -8.47 10.10 -10.90
N ARG A 47 -8.08 10.53 -9.70
CA ARG A 47 -7.29 11.76 -9.47
C ARG A 47 -5.92 11.67 -10.10
N ALA A 48 -5.19 10.57 -9.88
CA ALA A 48 -3.90 10.32 -10.54
C ALA A 48 -4.01 10.38 -12.07
N ARG A 49 -5.05 9.77 -12.65
CA ARG A 49 -5.29 9.79 -14.09
C ARG A 49 -5.55 11.21 -14.60
N ASN A 50 -6.25 12.03 -13.82
CA ASN A 50 -6.54 13.43 -14.18
C ASN A 50 -5.34 14.37 -13.95
N GLY A 51 -4.21 13.88 -13.42
CA GLY A 51 -3.05 14.70 -13.06
C GLY A 51 -3.25 15.52 -11.78
N GLU A 52 -4.25 15.17 -10.97
CA GLU A 52 -4.52 15.80 -9.68
C GLU A 52 -3.54 15.27 -8.62
N PRO A 53 -3.27 16.04 -7.55
CA PRO A 53 -2.41 15.58 -6.46
C PRO A 53 -3.01 14.34 -5.80
N LEU A 54 -2.17 13.31 -5.66
CA LEU A 54 -2.46 12.09 -4.92
C LEU A 54 -2.35 12.34 -3.42
N GLU A 55 -3.47 12.18 -2.71
CA GLU A 55 -3.51 12.26 -1.26
C GLU A 55 -3.42 10.86 -0.63
N LYS A 56 -2.86 10.80 0.57
CA LYS A 56 -2.71 9.55 1.31
C LYS A 56 -4.07 9.12 1.84
N ILE A 57 -4.47 7.90 1.51
CA ILE A 57 -5.69 7.28 2.04
C ILE A 57 -5.42 6.92 3.50
N THR A 58 -6.08 7.60 4.42
CA THR A 58 -6.00 7.34 5.87
C THR A 58 -7.23 6.60 6.41
N ASN A 59 -8.33 6.62 5.65
CA ASN A 59 -9.54 5.88 5.96
C ASN A 59 -9.31 4.39 5.69
N SER A 60 -9.35 3.58 6.75
CA SER A 60 -9.17 2.14 6.66
C SER A 60 -10.23 1.40 7.46
N ARG A 61 -10.48 0.16 7.06
CA ARG A 61 -11.30 -0.77 7.85
C ARG A 61 -10.63 -0.97 9.22
N PRO A 62 -11.41 -1.19 10.30
CA PRO A 62 -10.84 -1.43 11.62
C PRO A 62 -9.83 -2.59 11.58
N PRO A 63 -8.84 -2.57 12.48
CA PRO A 63 -7.72 -3.50 12.41
C PRO A 63 -8.22 -4.95 12.39
N CYS A 64 -7.84 -5.69 11.35
CA CYS A 64 -8.11 -7.11 11.27
C CYS A 64 -7.20 -7.83 12.26
N VAL A 65 -7.64 -7.96 13.51
CA VAL A 65 -7.08 -8.95 14.44
C VAL A 65 -7.52 -10.32 13.96
N ILE A 66 -6.54 -11.16 13.57
CA ILE A 66 -6.73 -12.60 13.62
C ILE A 66 -6.54 -12.94 15.11
N LEU A 67 -7.64 -13.17 15.82
CA LEU A 67 -7.62 -13.77 17.15
C LEU A 67 -7.45 -15.28 17.02
#